data_AF-A0AA50DWS2-F1
#
_entry.id   AF-A0AA50DWS2-F1
#
_cell.length_a   1.000
_cell.length_b   1.000
_cell.length_c   1.000
_cell.angle_alpha   90.00
_cell.angle_beta   90.00
_cell.angle_gamma   90.00
#
_symmetry.space_group_name_H-M   'P 1'
#
loop_
_entity.id
_entity.type
_entity.pdbx_description
1 polymer ?
#
loop_
_entity_poly.entity_id
_entity_poly.type
_entity_poly.pdbx_seq_one_letter_code
_entity_poly.pdbx_strand_id
1 'polypeptide(L)'
;MLPAMICFPRPIFPFLTVIATVGFCALGPSLRGILPNQAAITPPFIAQEQNSAAAIEQKLLEGFDELESGSPLKAIAIFTQVIDTDDQNADAYNLRG
;
A
#
# COMPACT_ATOMS: atom_id res chain seq x y z
N MET A 1 8.49 49.32 -20.67
CA MET A 1 8.42 49.84 -19.29
C MET A 1 7.38 49.01 -18.53
N LEU A 2 7.84 48.11 -17.64
CA LEU A 2 7.16 47.50 -16.47
C LEU A 2 5.82 46.72 -16.68
N PRO A 3 5.46 45.79 -15.77
CA PRO A 3 5.34 44.36 -16.10
C PRO A 3 3.95 43.78 -15.75
N ALA A 4 3.72 42.51 -16.09
CA ALA A 4 2.68 41.73 -15.43
C ALA A 4 3.12 40.27 -15.27
N MET A 5 3.70 39.98 -14.11
CA MET A 5 3.62 38.67 -13.47
C MET A 5 2.14 38.36 -13.25
N ILE A 6 1.65 37.22 -13.76
CA ILE A 6 0.49 36.56 -13.18
C ILE A 6 0.88 35.10 -12.92
N CYS A 7 1.23 34.88 -11.66
CA CYS A 7 1.30 33.61 -10.98
C CYS A 7 -0.13 33.07 -10.81
N PHE A 8 -0.40 31.84 -11.26
CA PHE A 8 -1.51 31.05 -10.73
C PHE A 8 -1.02 29.61 -10.51
N PRO A 9 -0.83 29.18 -9.25
CA PRO A 9 -0.59 27.78 -8.94
C PRO A 9 -1.90 26.99 -9.15
N ARG A 10 -1.74 25.78 -9.69
CA ARG A 10 -2.81 24.81 -9.95
C ARG A 10 -3.67 24.56 -8.69
N PRO A 11 -4.99 24.36 -8.84
CA PRO A 11 -5.91 24.24 -7.72
C PRO A 11 -5.66 22.95 -6.92
N ILE A 12 -5.26 23.16 -5.67
CA ILE A 12 -5.34 22.19 -4.57
C ILE A 12 -6.84 22.04 -4.26
N PHE A 13 -7.41 20.85 -4.48
CA PHE A 13 -8.76 20.53 -4.04
C PHE A 13 -8.80 20.48 -2.50
N PRO A 14 -9.58 21.33 -1.81
CA PRO A 14 -9.76 21.24 -0.38
C PRO A 14 -10.99 20.36 -0.10
N PHE A 15 -10.80 19.07 0.15
CA PHE A 15 -11.82 18.26 0.82
C PHE A 15 -11.76 18.53 2.33
N LEU A 16 -12.22 19.71 2.71
CA LEU A 16 -12.67 20.03 4.06
C LEU A 16 -14.09 19.49 4.22
N THR A 17 -14.24 18.28 4.75
CA THR A 17 -15.47 17.87 5.41
C THR A 17 -15.18 17.66 6.89
N VAL A 18 -15.39 18.75 7.62
CA VAL A 18 -15.77 18.79 9.02
C VAL A 18 -16.88 17.77 9.27
N ILE A 19 -16.65 16.80 10.14
CA ILE A 19 -17.75 16.15 10.86
C ILE A 19 -17.45 16.29 12.35
N ALA A 20 -18.36 17.01 12.99
CA ALA A 20 -18.28 17.50 14.34
C ALA A 20 -18.20 16.36 15.36
N THR A 21 -17.35 16.60 16.35
CA THR A 21 -17.31 15.96 17.65
C THR A 21 -18.69 15.97 18.31
N VAL A 22 -19.23 14.78 18.62
CA VAL A 22 -20.11 14.57 19.77
C VAL A 22 -19.97 13.11 20.21
N GLY A 23 -19.67 12.90 21.49
CA GLY A 23 -19.93 11.61 22.14
C GLY A 23 -18.77 10.93 22.87
N PHE A 24 -17.87 11.68 23.50
CA PHE A 24 -17.05 11.13 24.59
C PHE A 24 -17.93 11.02 25.86
N CYS A 25 -18.36 9.80 26.19
CA CYS A 25 -18.86 9.32 27.49
C CYS A 25 -19.09 7.80 27.29
N ALA A 26 -18.60 6.83 28.06
CA ALA A 26 -18.00 6.84 29.37
C ALA A 26 -17.12 5.59 29.54
N LEU A 27 -16.11 5.69 30.41
CA LEU A 27 -15.40 4.57 31.00
C LEU A 27 -16.38 3.51 31.55
N GLY A 28 -16.19 2.26 31.16
CA GLY A 28 -16.62 1.10 31.92
C GLY A 28 -15.54 0.02 31.83
N PRO A 29 -14.86 -0.37 32.92
CA PRO A 29 -13.88 -1.44 32.87
C PRO A 29 -14.63 -2.75 33.08
N SER A 30 -14.85 -3.53 32.02
CA SER A 30 -15.16 -4.95 32.16
C SER A 30 -14.72 -5.72 30.91
N LEU A 31 -14.00 -6.80 31.21
CA LEU A 31 -13.23 -7.66 30.35
C LEU A 31 -14.04 -8.35 29.23
N ARG A 32 -13.36 -8.46 28.08
CA ARG A 32 -13.28 -9.64 27.20
C ARG A 32 -14.56 -10.45 26.96
N GLY A 33 -15.16 -10.23 25.80
CA GLY A 33 -15.79 -11.27 24.98
C GLY A 33 -15.18 -11.22 23.58
N ILE A 34 -14.51 -12.28 23.18
CA ILE A 34 -13.86 -12.43 21.87
C ILE A 34 -14.95 -12.51 20.80
N LEU A 35 -14.97 -11.55 19.87
CA LEU A 35 -15.51 -11.77 18.53
C LEU A 35 -14.99 -10.66 17.59
N PRO A 36 -13.95 -10.88 16.76
CA PRO A 36 -13.82 -10.07 15.58
C PRO A 36 -14.84 -10.60 14.58
N ASN A 37 -16.13 -10.33 14.78
CA ASN A 37 -17.07 -10.38 13.66
C ASN A 37 -16.87 -9.10 12.87
N GLN A 38 -15.72 -9.01 12.21
CA GLN A 38 -15.52 -8.08 11.11
C GLN A 38 -16.44 -8.56 9.99
N ALA A 39 -17.71 -8.17 10.06
CA ALA A 39 -18.52 -7.98 8.86
C ALA A 39 -17.93 -6.76 8.12
N ALA A 40 -16.69 -6.90 7.67
CA ALA A 40 -16.09 -5.99 6.72
C ALA A 40 -16.81 -6.26 5.40
N ILE A 41 -17.86 -5.50 5.14
CA ILE A 41 -18.36 -5.29 3.78
C ILE A 41 -17.33 -4.38 3.10
N THR A 42 -16.09 -4.84 2.98
CA THR A 42 -15.18 -4.33 1.98
C THR A 42 -15.69 -4.89 0.65
N PRO A 43 -15.96 -4.05 -0.36
CA PRO A 43 -16.20 -4.59 -1.70
C PRO A 43 -15.02 -5.51 -2.05
N PRO A 44 -15.25 -6.65 -2.72
CA PRO A 44 -14.23 -7.69 -2.95
C PRO A 44 -12.94 -7.13 -3.56
N PHE A 45 -13.03 -6.01 -4.27
CA PHE A 45 -11.93 -5.22 -4.78
C PHE A 45 -10.84 -4.85 -3.75
N ILE A 46 -11.22 -4.33 -2.56
CA ILE A 46 -10.23 -3.83 -1.57
C ILE A 46 -9.50 -4.99 -0.87
N ALA A 47 -10.20 -6.09 -0.58
CA ALA A 47 -9.59 -7.26 0.05
C ALA A 47 -8.64 -7.99 -0.93
N GLN A 48 -8.98 -8.01 -2.22
CA GLN A 48 -8.18 -8.70 -3.23
C GLN A 48 -6.86 -7.95 -3.51
N GLU A 49 -6.89 -6.62 -3.60
CA GLU A 49 -5.70 -5.80 -3.85
C GLU A 49 -4.69 -5.84 -2.69
N GLN A 50 -5.16 -5.86 -1.44
CA GLN A 50 -4.28 -6.02 -0.28
C GLN A 50 -3.65 -7.41 -0.19
N ASN A 51 -4.37 -8.46 -0.58
CA ASN A 51 -3.83 -9.81 -0.65
C ASN A 51 -2.77 -9.95 -1.77
N SER A 52 -2.96 -9.23 -2.87
CA SER A 52 -2.00 -9.17 -3.98
C SER A 52 -0.73 -8.42 -3.60
N ALA A 53 -0.85 -7.27 -2.92
CA ALA A 53 0.31 -6.47 -2.49
C ALA A 53 1.17 -7.23 -1.47
N ALA A 54 0.57 -7.87 -0.47
CA ALA A 54 1.32 -8.66 0.50
C ALA A 54 2.06 -9.86 -0.14
N ALA A 55 1.47 -10.46 -1.18
CA ALA A 55 2.11 -11.55 -1.93
C ALA A 55 3.30 -11.07 -2.75
N ILE A 56 3.23 -9.86 -3.34
CA ILE A 56 4.34 -9.23 -4.06
C ILE A 56 5.52 -8.98 -3.12
N GLU A 57 5.27 -8.38 -1.95
CA GLU A 57 6.30 -8.12 -0.93
C GLU A 57 6.99 -9.41 -0.47
N GLN A 58 6.21 -10.47 -0.22
CA GLN A 58 6.77 -11.76 0.16
C GLN A 58 7.69 -12.33 -0.93
N LYS A 59 7.31 -12.15 -2.20
CA LYS A 59 8.09 -12.65 -3.33
C LYS A 59 9.38 -11.84 -3.54
N LEU A 60 9.35 -10.54 -3.26
CA LEU A 60 10.55 -9.71 -3.24
C LEU A 60 11.55 -10.23 -2.19
N LEU A 61 11.09 -10.55 -0.99
CA LEU A 61 11.93 -11.15 0.06
C LEU A 61 12.54 -12.49 -0.36
N GLU A 62 11.75 -13.37 -0.99
CA GLU A 62 12.26 -14.64 -1.53
C GLU A 62 13.37 -14.42 -2.57
N GLY A 63 13.22 -13.39 -3.42
CA GLY A 63 14.26 -13.01 -4.38
C GLY A 63 15.54 -12.51 -3.72
N PHE A 64 15.43 -11.74 -2.63
CA PHE A 64 16.58 -11.32 -1.82
C PHE A 64 17.29 -12.50 -1.17
N ASP A 65 16.56 -13.45 -0.59
CA ASP A 65 17.15 -14.65 0.01
C ASP A 65 17.97 -15.45 -1.02
N GLU A 66 17.50 -15.54 -2.27
CA GLU A 66 18.25 -16.21 -3.34
C GLU A 66 19.46 -15.41 -3.85
N LEU A 67 19.47 -14.07 -3.72
CA LEU A 67 20.67 -13.28 -3.93
C LEU A 67 21.71 -13.55 -2.83
N GLU A 68 21.28 -13.56 -1.57
CA GLU A 68 22.15 -13.84 -0.43
C GLU A 68 22.69 -15.28 -0.45
N SER A 69 21.90 -16.23 -0.98
CA SER A 69 22.32 -17.62 -1.17
C SER A 69 23.37 -17.80 -2.29
N GLY A 70 23.64 -16.75 -3.08
CA GLY A 70 24.53 -16.80 -4.23
C GLY A 70 23.88 -17.43 -5.47
N SER A 71 22.55 -17.40 -5.57
CA SER A 71 21.77 -17.95 -6.69
C SER A 71 21.11 -16.86 -7.54
N PRO A 72 21.88 -15.97 -8.19
CA PRO A 72 21.33 -14.78 -8.87
C PRO A 72 20.36 -15.13 -10.00
N LEU A 73 20.54 -16.26 -10.70
CA LEU A 73 19.61 -16.69 -11.74
C LEU A 73 18.21 -17.03 -11.20
N LYS A 74 18.14 -17.59 -9.98
CA LYS A 74 16.85 -17.84 -9.34
C LYS A 74 16.20 -16.55 -8.87
N ALA A 75 16.98 -15.65 -8.28
CA ALA A 75 16.50 -14.33 -7.90
C ALA A 75 15.92 -13.56 -9.10
N ILE A 76 16.62 -13.55 -10.25
CA ILE A 76 16.12 -12.98 -11.51
C ILE A 76 14.79 -13.59 -11.93
N ALA A 77 14.64 -14.91 -11.83
CA ALA A 77 13.38 -15.58 -12.15
C ALA A 77 12.25 -15.20 -11.19
N ILE A 78 12.58 -14.99 -9.91
CA ILE A 78 11.62 -14.53 -8.89
C ILE A 78 11.19 -13.09 -9.18
N PHE A 79 12.11 -12.17 -9.39
CA PHE A 79 11.79 -10.77 -9.72
C PHE A 79 11.04 -10.63 -11.05
N THR A 80 11.31 -11.51 -12.02
CA THR A 80 10.51 -11.57 -13.26
C THR A 80 9.05 -11.92 -12.96
N GLN A 81 8.78 -12.86 -12.06
CA GLN A 81 7.40 -13.18 -11.66
C GLN A 81 6.72 -12.02 -10.93
N VAL A 82 7.48 -11.21 -10.18
CA VAL A 82 6.95 -9.99 -9.55
C VAL A 82 6.52 -9.00 -10.63
N ILE A 83 7.37 -8.75 -11.64
CA ILE A 83 7.05 -7.87 -12.78
C ILE A 83 5.83 -8.38 -13.56
N ASP A 84 5.71 -9.69 -13.75
CA ASP A 84 4.53 -10.29 -14.43
C ASP A 84 3.23 -10.07 -13.65
N THR A 85 3.33 -9.92 -12.32
CA THR A 85 2.19 -9.69 -11.43
C THR A 85 1.88 -8.19 -11.26
N ASP A 86 2.91 -7.36 -11.17
CA ASP A 86 2.87 -5.91 -11.03
C ASP A 86 3.95 -5.29 -11.92
N ASP A 87 3.53 -4.88 -13.12
CA ASP A 87 4.42 -4.32 -14.14
C ASP A 87 4.89 -2.90 -13.80
N GLN A 88 4.37 -2.30 -12.72
CA GLN A 88 4.82 -1.01 -12.19
C GLN A 88 5.78 -1.16 -11.00
N ASN A 89 6.14 -2.39 -10.63
CA ASN A 89 7.02 -2.63 -9.49
C ASN A 89 8.46 -2.21 -9.78
N ALA A 90 8.83 -1.00 -9.36
CA ALA A 90 10.16 -0.44 -9.58
C ALA A 90 11.27 -1.25 -8.91
N ASP A 91 11.02 -1.81 -7.72
CA ASP A 91 12.00 -2.59 -6.98
C ASP A 91 12.35 -3.88 -7.72
N ALA A 92 11.36 -4.58 -8.27
CA ALA A 92 11.59 -5.78 -9.06
C ALA A 92 12.43 -5.52 -10.32
N TYR A 93 12.23 -4.39 -11.01
CA TYR A 93 13.09 -4.01 -12.14
C TYR A 93 14.52 -3.69 -11.71
N ASN A 94 14.68 -3.00 -10.58
CA ASN A 94 16.00 -2.65 -10.05
C ASN A 94 16.78 -3.90 -9.59
N LEU A 95 16.10 -4.85 -8.94
CA LEU A 95 16.72 -6.05 -8.38
C LEU A 95 16.97 -7.16 -9.40
N ARG A 96 16.29 -7.12 -10.54
CA ARG A 96 16.47 -8.07 -11.65
C ARG A 96 17.77 -7.84 -12.44
N GLY A 97 18.29 -6.61 -12.45
CA GLY A 97 19.47 -6.20 -13.23
C GLY A 97 20.76 -6.24 -12.42
#